data_AF-A0A0C1L1G2-F1
#
_entry.id   AF-A0A0C1L1G2-F1
#
_cell.length_a   1.000
_cell.length_b   1.000
_cell.length_c   1.000
_cell.angle_alpha   90.00
_cell.angle_beta   90.00
_cell.angle_gamma   90.00
#
_symmetry.space_group_name_H-M   'P 1'
#
loop_
_entity.id
_entity.type
_entity.pdbx_description
1 polymer ?
#
loop_
_entity_poly.entity_id
_entity_poly.type
_entity_poly.pdbx_seq_one_letter_code
_entity_poly.pdbx_strand_id
1 'polypeptide(L)'
;MKSILSVLLLLLLEPGYAQTLTSEMPPCKIELITTSGNRFVGWIIVVEDSLLHADPCKKRDNKGGNSKKPASFYFHRIKSIKILQKNEKFIINGDLKSFGKFRDRISMLPPAISSSDYRRRLNFIVSPRMKKIDPSFLSFQMQVRLMRIFHGNKLYLVTAASSANAVKKIKATLDKEKAMIGNIWFDSHGKYASRKSLFSIGQEDFTYAAIKDSLATHHLKELSPYCDTTTQVGIGSCYGGASFTLPAIEDFPAHKMNGDSLMIGLSRLLGNATVYACESFVMTGPGLLNVNYSLCGTPARKKYKDPLYRPVWERAGEWNRYSGKSRSFGEPVSVTLRQDGTIGIKDHRYLQIKKNKEKLTKKLKKFRSGNYNIALLYRN
;
A
#
# COMPACT_ATOMS: atom_id res chain seq x y z
N MET A 1 16.01 -32.73 -33.63
CA MET A 1 16.01 -31.48 -32.84
C MET A 1 14.58 -30.94 -32.75
N LYS A 2 13.84 -31.45 -31.75
CA LYS A 2 12.49 -31.02 -31.35
C LYS A 2 12.61 -30.76 -29.84
N SER A 3 12.60 -29.50 -29.43
CA SER A 3 12.54 -29.01 -28.05
C SER A 3 13.04 -27.57 -28.07
N ILE A 4 12.22 -26.63 -27.60
CA ILE A 4 12.47 -25.19 -27.27
C ILE A 4 11.25 -24.33 -27.66
N LEU A 5 10.41 -24.76 -28.61
CA LEU A 5 9.24 -23.97 -29.03
C LEU A 5 8.05 -24.00 -28.05
N SER A 6 8.13 -24.75 -26.95
CA SER A 6 7.03 -24.91 -25.99
C SER A 6 7.16 -24.07 -24.70
N VAL A 7 8.26 -23.34 -24.53
CA VAL A 7 8.55 -22.67 -23.23
C VAL A 7 8.16 -21.19 -23.23
N LEU A 8 8.01 -20.54 -24.39
CA LEU A 8 7.67 -19.11 -24.44
C LEU A 8 6.17 -18.79 -24.41
N LEU A 9 5.29 -19.81 -24.43
CA LEU A 9 3.85 -19.60 -24.55
C LEU A 9 3.07 -19.85 -23.25
N LEU A 10 3.71 -20.33 -22.18
CA LEU A 10 3.07 -20.67 -20.91
C LEU A 10 3.24 -19.61 -19.81
N LEU A 11 4.06 -18.58 -20.03
CA LEU A 11 4.45 -17.63 -18.96
C LEU A 11 3.65 -16.32 -18.94
N LEU A 12 2.59 -16.19 -19.74
CA LEU A 12 1.75 -14.99 -19.77
C LEU A 12 0.34 -15.19 -19.23
N LEU A 13 0.01 -16.35 -18.67
CA LEU A 13 -1.35 -16.67 -18.26
C LEU A 13 -1.41 -17.40 -16.92
N GLU A 14 -0.86 -16.80 -15.85
CA GLU A 14 -1.41 -16.96 -14.50
C GLU A 14 -1.13 -15.69 -13.66
N PRO A 15 -2.15 -15.03 -13.07
CA PRO A 15 -1.97 -13.81 -12.25
C PRO A 15 -1.26 -14.06 -10.90
N GLY A 16 -0.72 -15.26 -10.65
CA GLY A 16 -0.13 -15.66 -9.38
C GLY A 16 1.41 -15.66 -9.32
N TYR A 17 2.11 -15.56 -10.45
CA TYR A 17 3.55 -15.87 -10.52
C TYR A 17 4.50 -14.66 -10.69
N ALA A 18 3.98 -13.43 -10.68
CA ALA A 18 4.79 -12.21 -10.85
C ALA A 18 5.78 -11.92 -9.69
N GLN A 19 5.82 -12.75 -8.64
CA GLN A 19 6.75 -12.58 -7.51
C GLN A 19 7.96 -13.52 -7.50
N THR A 20 8.13 -14.41 -8.49
CA THR A 20 9.25 -15.38 -8.49
C THR A 20 10.09 -15.39 -9.77
N LEU A 21 10.07 -14.31 -10.55
CA LEU A 21 10.78 -14.22 -11.84
C LEU A 21 12.06 -13.37 -11.81
N THR A 22 12.71 -13.25 -10.65
CA THR A 22 13.92 -12.41 -10.49
C THR A 22 15.26 -13.14 -10.48
N SER A 23 15.36 -14.44 -10.83
CA SER A 23 16.71 -15.08 -10.83
C SER A 23 17.12 -16.01 -11.97
N GLU A 24 16.24 -16.52 -12.86
CA GLU A 24 16.68 -17.60 -13.79
C GLU A 24 16.29 -17.50 -15.27
N MET A 25 15.77 -16.37 -15.77
CA MET A 25 15.73 -16.16 -17.23
C MET A 25 16.79 -15.16 -17.67
N PRO A 26 17.65 -15.51 -18.66
CA PRO A 26 18.58 -14.54 -19.22
C PRO A 26 17.75 -13.45 -19.90
N PRO A 27 18.10 -12.17 -19.69
CA PRO A 27 17.43 -11.09 -20.37
C PRO A 27 17.51 -11.35 -21.89
N CYS A 28 16.41 -11.15 -22.63
CA CYS A 28 16.33 -11.35 -24.08
C CYS A 28 16.16 -10.02 -24.85
N LYS A 29 17.09 -9.73 -25.76
CA LYS A 29 17.13 -8.45 -26.46
C LYS A 29 16.12 -8.48 -27.58
N ILE A 30 15.34 -7.42 -27.71
CA ILE A 30 14.31 -7.32 -28.73
C ILE A 30 14.45 -6.04 -29.55
N GLU A 31 13.87 -6.06 -30.75
CA GLU A 31 13.62 -4.89 -31.58
C GLU A 31 12.10 -4.77 -31.82
N LEU A 32 11.49 -3.69 -31.33
CA LEU A 32 10.11 -3.31 -31.60
C LEU A 32 10.07 -2.41 -32.82
N ILE A 33 9.11 -2.67 -33.71
CA ILE A 33 8.77 -1.76 -34.81
C ILE A 33 7.34 -1.29 -34.58
N THR A 34 7.14 0.03 -34.47
CA THR A 34 5.80 0.60 -34.25
C THR A 34 4.98 0.64 -35.54
N THR A 35 3.68 0.86 -35.42
CA THR A 35 2.78 1.12 -36.57
C THR A 35 3.21 2.35 -37.38
N SER A 36 3.82 3.34 -36.73
CA SER A 36 4.41 4.52 -37.37
C SER A 36 5.80 4.28 -37.98
N GLY A 37 6.33 3.05 -37.95
CA GLY A 37 7.63 2.70 -38.54
C GLY A 37 8.85 2.97 -37.66
N ASN A 38 8.68 3.48 -36.44
CA ASN A 38 9.79 3.74 -35.52
C ASN A 38 10.36 2.42 -34.97
N ARG A 39 11.68 2.36 -34.81
CA ARG A 39 12.40 1.17 -34.32
C ARG A 39 12.96 1.41 -32.93
N PHE A 40 12.74 0.46 -32.02
CA PHE A 40 13.24 0.52 -30.65
C PHE A 40 13.92 -0.78 -30.28
N VAL A 41 15.16 -0.71 -29.78
CA VAL A 41 15.92 -1.89 -29.36
C VAL A 41 16.11 -1.86 -27.85
N GLY A 42 15.64 -2.89 -27.16
CA GLY A 42 15.65 -2.90 -25.69
C GLY A 42 15.43 -4.29 -25.09
N TRP A 43 15.27 -4.31 -23.77
CA TRP A 43 14.83 -5.49 -23.02
C TRP A 43 13.33 -5.36 -22.72
N ILE A 44 12.56 -6.46 -22.83
CA ILE A 44 11.15 -6.47 -22.44
C ILE A 44 11.03 -6.63 -20.93
N ILE A 45 10.19 -5.79 -20.33
CA ILE A 45 9.47 -6.11 -19.10
C ILE A 45 7.99 -6.03 -19.44
N VAL A 46 7.26 -7.15 -19.29
CA VAL A 46 5.80 -7.16 -19.43
C VAL A 46 5.23 -6.60 -18.14
N VAL A 47 4.45 -5.53 -18.23
CA VAL A 47 3.81 -4.90 -17.08
C VAL A 47 2.30 -4.92 -17.35
N GLU A 48 1.58 -5.86 -16.73
CA GLU A 48 0.13 -6.03 -16.88
C GLU A 48 -0.36 -6.36 -18.32
N ASP A 49 -1.68 -6.58 -18.47
CA ASP A 49 -2.34 -7.27 -19.60
C ASP A 49 -2.28 -6.55 -20.96
N SER A 50 -1.57 -5.43 -21.09
CA SER A 50 -1.63 -4.59 -22.31
C SER A 50 -0.40 -3.72 -22.59
N LEU A 51 0.60 -3.72 -21.71
CA LEU A 51 1.72 -2.79 -21.79
C LEU A 51 3.06 -3.53 -21.87
N LEU A 52 3.78 -3.26 -22.95
CA LEU A 52 5.18 -3.65 -23.07
C LEU A 52 6.07 -2.47 -22.68
N HIS A 53 6.95 -2.70 -21.71
CA HIS A 53 7.99 -1.76 -21.36
C HIS A 53 9.28 -2.18 -22.05
N ALA A 54 9.85 -1.29 -22.86
CA ALA A 54 11.15 -1.51 -23.47
C ALA A 54 12.19 -0.61 -22.80
N ASP A 55 13.13 -1.24 -22.10
CA ASP A 55 14.29 -0.52 -21.56
C ASP A 55 15.37 -0.42 -22.65
N PRO A 56 15.70 0.78 -23.16
CA PRO A 56 16.67 0.93 -24.24
C PRO A 56 18.04 0.39 -23.81
N CYS A 57 18.54 -0.60 -24.55
CA CYS A 57 19.89 -1.09 -24.35
C CYS A 57 20.90 0.06 -24.55
N LYS A 58 21.78 0.30 -23.57
CA LYS A 58 23.00 1.11 -23.75
C LYS A 58 23.89 0.45 -24.81
N LYS A 59 23.74 0.84 -26.08
CA LYS A 59 24.83 0.67 -27.05
C LYS A 59 25.80 1.83 -26.82
N ARG A 60 27.06 1.50 -26.50
CA ARG A 60 28.21 2.38 -26.66
C ARG A 60 28.13 2.96 -28.07
N ASP A 61 27.85 4.26 -28.16
CA ASP A 61 28.41 5.12 -29.18
C ASP A 61 28.82 6.41 -28.47
N ASN A 62 30.11 6.67 -28.56
CA ASN A 62 30.77 7.87 -28.08
C ASN A 62 30.12 9.10 -28.71
N LYS A 63 29.41 9.88 -27.90
CA LYS A 63 29.46 11.36 -27.79
C LYS A 63 28.20 11.83 -27.04
N GLY A 64 28.39 12.78 -26.14
CA GLY A 64 27.49 13.10 -25.04
C GLY A 64 26.02 13.31 -25.41
N GLY A 65 25.13 12.75 -24.58
CA GLY A 65 23.69 12.97 -24.70
C GLY A 65 22.90 12.13 -23.71
N ASN A 66 22.16 12.82 -22.85
CA ASN A 66 21.22 12.41 -21.80
C ASN A 66 20.69 10.95 -21.83
N SER A 67 20.61 10.35 -20.63
CA SER A 67 19.92 9.09 -20.35
C SER A 67 18.55 9.03 -21.03
N LYS A 68 18.38 8.13 -22.01
CA LYS A 68 17.08 7.90 -22.65
C LYS A 68 16.16 7.24 -21.62
N LYS A 69 15.03 7.91 -21.32
CA LYS A 69 13.97 7.36 -20.47
C LYS A 69 13.42 6.09 -21.12
N PRO A 70 13.03 5.08 -20.34
CA PRO A 70 12.40 3.90 -20.88
C PRO A 70 11.08 4.26 -21.56
N ALA A 71 10.71 3.50 -22.59
CA ALA A 71 9.54 3.77 -23.39
C ALA A 71 8.50 2.67 -23.17
N SER A 72 7.27 3.09 -22.84
CA SER A 72 6.13 2.19 -22.68
C SER A 72 5.29 2.20 -23.95
N PHE A 73 4.94 1.01 -24.44
CA PHE A 73 4.15 0.83 -25.64
C PHE A 73 2.93 -0.03 -25.34
N TYR A 74 1.79 0.42 -25.85
CA TYR A 74 0.60 -0.43 -25.91
C TYR A 74 0.67 -1.34 -27.13
N PHE A 75 0.16 -2.57 -27.01
CA PHE A 75 0.17 -3.54 -28.11
C PHE A 75 -0.44 -3.00 -29.42
N HIS A 76 -1.45 -2.14 -29.35
CA HIS A 76 -2.06 -1.52 -30.54
C HIS A 76 -1.12 -0.60 -31.34
N ARG A 77 0.07 -0.24 -30.79
CA ARG A 77 1.07 0.60 -31.44
C ARG A 77 2.25 -0.20 -31.99
N ILE A 78 2.27 -1.52 -31.83
CA ILE A 78 3.38 -2.40 -32.21
C ILE A 78 2.98 -3.15 -33.48
N LYS A 79 3.79 -3.01 -34.52
CA LYS A 79 3.61 -3.68 -35.82
C LYS A 79 4.28 -5.04 -35.86
N SER A 80 5.46 -5.17 -35.27
CA SER A 80 6.20 -6.42 -35.20
C SER A 80 7.17 -6.42 -34.02
N ILE A 81 7.43 -7.60 -33.46
CA ILE A 81 8.45 -7.82 -32.44
C ILE A 81 9.50 -8.77 -33.02
N LYS A 82 10.75 -8.36 -32.99
CA LYS A 82 11.89 -9.20 -33.36
C LYS A 82 12.68 -9.56 -32.11
N ILE A 83 12.94 -10.84 -31.91
CA ILE A 83 13.80 -11.32 -30.83
C ILE A 83 15.21 -11.47 -31.40
N LEU A 84 16.18 -10.81 -30.78
CA LEU A 84 17.58 -10.79 -31.18
C LEU A 84 18.37 -11.70 -30.25
N GLN A 85 18.42 -13.00 -30.55
CA GLN A 85 19.36 -13.93 -29.91
C GLN A 85 20.61 -14.11 -30.77
N LYS A 86 21.75 -14.42 -30.12
CA LYS A 86 23.03 -14.66 -30.80
C LYS A 86 22.84 -15.77 -31.82
N ASN A 87 22.73 -15.39 -33.10
CA ASN A 87 22.67 -16.21 -34.32
C ASN A 87 21.30 -16.69 -34.80
N GLU A 88 20.17 -16.28 -34.20
CA GLU A 88 18.84 -16.56 -34.75
C GLU A 88 17.96 -15.29 -34.73
N LYS A 89 17.33 -14.99 -35.86
CA LYS A 89 16.38 -13.87 -36.01
C LYS A 89 14.98 -14.44 -36.06
N PHE A 90 14.26 -14.36 -34.94
CA PHE A 90 12.83 -14.66 -34.94
C PHE A 90 12.06 -13.37 -35.19
N ILE A 91 11.29 -13.36 -36.28
CA ILE A 91 10.44 -12.23 -36.63
C ILE A 91 9.00 -12.68 -36.42
N ILE A 92 8.35 -12.10 -35.42
CA ILE A 92 6.90 -12.23 -35.27
C ILE A 92 6.28 -11.07 -36.03
N ASN A 93 5.88 -11.34 -37.27
CA ASN A 93 5.05 -10.45 -38.08
C ASN A 93 3.59 -10.87 -37.92
N GLY A 94 2.72 -9.93 -37.56
CA GLY A 94 1.29 -10.19 -37.53
C GLY A 94 0.54 -8.93 -37.93
N ASP A 95 -0.48 -9.09 -38.78
CA ASP A 95 -1.54 -8.10 -38.88
C ASP A 95 -2.47 -8.20 -37.66
N LEU A 96 -3.41 -7.26 -37.50
CA LEU A 96 -4.37 -7.28 -36.39
C LEU A 96 -5.15 -8.62 -36.29
N LYS A 97 -5.39 -9.30 -37.42
CA LYS A 97 -6.10 -10.60 -37.46
C LYS A 97 -5.23 -11.74 -36.91
N SER A 98 -3.92 -11.67 -37.10
CA SER A 98 -2.95 -12.66 -36.61
C SER A 98 -2.77 -12.56 -35.09
N PHE A 99 -2.78 -11.34 -34.55
CA PHE A 99 -2.86 -11.11 -33.09
C PHE A 99 -4.27 -11.40 -32.54
N GLY A 100 -5.32 -11.27 -33.35
CA GLY A 100 -6.68 -11.70 -33.03
C GLY A 100 -6.80 -13.22 -32.82
N LYS A 101 -6.20 -14.04 -33.68
CA LYS A 101 -6.15 -15.50 -33.48
C LYS A 101 -5.33 -15.92 -32.26
N PHE A 102 -4.38 -15.11 -31.82
CA PHE A 102 -3.65 -15.30 -30.56
C PHE A 102 -4.58 -15.08 -29.35
N ARG A 103 -5.45 -14.06 -29.41
CA ARG A 103 -6.54 -13.83 -28.44
C ARG A 103 -7.57 -14.97 -28.43
N ASP A 104 -7.91 -15.52 -29.60
CA ASP A 104 -8.89 -16.62 -29.72
C ASP A 104 -8.35 -17.99 -29.29
N ARG A 105 -7.04 -18.15 -29.05
CA ARG A 105 -6.48 -19.35 -28.41
C ARG A 105 -6.38 -19.24 -26.89
N ILE A 106 -6.49 -18.03 -26.35
CA ILE A 106 -6.61 -17.78 -24.90
C ILE A 106 -8.04 -18.05 -24.42
N SER A 107 -9.04 -18.08 -25.31
CA SER A 107 -10.44 -18.41 -24.96
C SER A 107 -10.71 -19.89 -24.68
N MET A 108 -9.70 -20.77 -24.76
CA MET A 108 -9.78 -22.14 -24.25
C MET A 108 -9.33 -22.28 -22.79
N LEU A 109 -8.88 -21.19 -22.17
CA LEU A 109 -8.80 -21.08 -20.71
C LEU A 109 -10.20 -20.74 -20.17
N PRO A 110 -10.51 -21.08 -18.90
CA PRO A 110 -11.82 -20.78 -18.28
C PRO A 110 -12.23 -19.35 -18.63
N PRO A 111 -13.52 -19.11 -18.94
CA PRO A 111 -13.98 -17.90 -19.58
C PRO A 111 -13.35 -16.69 -18.91
N ALA A 112 -12.63 -15.90 -19.70
CA ALA A 112 -12.02 -14.65 -19.24
C ALA A 112 -13.06 -13.92 -18.40
N ILE A 113 -12.73 -13.70 -17.12
CA ILE A 113 -13.52 -12.85 -16.23
C ILE A 113 -13.85 -11.62 -17.05
N SER A 114 -15.14 -11.44 -17.35
CA SER A 114 -15.60 -10.46 -18.32
C SER A 114 -14.93 -9.13 -18.03
N SER A 115 -14.29 -8.53 -19.04
CA SER A 115 -13.60 -7.23 -18.93
C SER A 115 -14.48 -6.07 -18.43
N SER A 116 -15.78 -6.34 -18.19
CA SER A 116 -16.76 -5.45 -17.58
C SER A 116 -16.59 -5.22 -16.07
N ASP A 117 -15.70 -5.93 -15.37
CA ASP A 117 -15.55 -5.78 -13.91
C ASP A 117 -14.28 -5.05 -13.45
N TYR A 118 -13.49 -4.50 -14.38
CA TYR A 118 -12.38 -3.60 -14.05
C TYR A 118 -12.90 -2.20 -13.68
N ARG A 119 -13.63 -2.13 -12.56
CA ARG A 119 -14.05 -0.85 -11.99
C ARG A 119 -12.82 -0.08 -11.57
N ARG A 120 -12.78 1.20 -11.96
CA ARG A 120 -11.76 2.15 -11.53
C ARG A 120 -11.66 2.15 -10.01
N ARG A 121 -10.44 2.27 -9.47
CA ARG A 121 -10.20 2.31 -8.02
C ARG A 121 -9.75 3.68 -7.55
N LEU A 122 -10.31 4.13 -6.42
CA LEU A 122 -10.01 5.41 -5.80
C LEU A 122 -9.35 5.21 -4.43
N ASN A 123 -8.52 6.18 -4.05
CA ASN A 123 -7.80 6.20 -2.79
C ASN A 123 -8.36 7.30 -1.89
N PHE A 124 -8.63 6.96 -0.63
CA PHE A 124 -9.22 7.88 0.34
C PHE A 124 -8.30 8.05 1.54
N ILE A 125 -8.08 9.30 1.93
CA ILE A 125 -7.48 9.66 3.23
C ILE A 125 -8.61 10.20 4.10
N VAL A 126 -8.94 9.49 5.17
CA VAL A 126 -9.96 9.88 6.15
C VAL A 126 -9.25 10.53 7.33
N SER A 127 -9.49 11.83 7.54
CA SER A 127 -8.87 12.62 8.61
C SER A 127 -9.96 13.29 9.46
N PRO A 128 -9.78 13.44 10.78
CA PRO A 128 -10.78 14.04 11.64
C PRO A 128 -11.01 15.52 11.29
N ARG A 129 -12.27 15.96 11.37
CA ARG A 129 -12.61 17.38 11.39
C ARG A 129 -12.18 17.95 12.73
N MET A 130 -11.13 18.74 12.73
CA MET A 130 -10.58 19.31 13.95
C MET A 130 -11.44 20.45 14.49
N LYS A 131 -11.71 20.45 15.81
CA LYS A 131 -12.30 21.60 16.51
C LYS A 131 -11.27 22.67 16.85
N LYS A 132 -10.01 22.26 17.09
CA LYS A 132 -8.86 23.12 17.38
C LYS A 132 -7.80 22.92 16.30
N ILE A 133 -7.05 23.97 15.96
CA ILE A 133 -6.01 23.88 14.93
C ILE A 133 -4.84 23.04 15.47
N ASP A 134 -4.70 21.80 15.00
CA ASP A 134 -3.47 21.02 15.14
C ASP A 134 -2.62 21.22 13.87
N PRO A 135 -1.44 21.85 13.96
CA PRO A 135 -0.56 22.05 12.82
C PRO A 135 -0.19 20.76 12.08
N SER A 136 -0.11 19.64 12.79
CA SER A 136 0.32 18.35 12.23
C SER A 136 -0.73 17.83 11.24
N PHE A 137 -1.99 17.76 11.67
CA PHE A 137 -3.11 17.39 10.80
C PHE A 137 -3.32 18.41 9.68
N LEU A 138 -3.24 19.71 9.98
CA LEU A 138 -3.42 20.74 8.96
C LEU A 138 -2.35 20.60 7.86
N SER A 139 -1.09 20.41 8.25
CA SER A 139 0.01 20.22 7.30
C SER A 139 -0.18 18.98 6.44
N PHE A 140 -0.70 17.89 7.02
CA PHE A 140 -0.96 16.67 6.27
C PHE A 140 -2.15 16.84 5.31
N GLN A 141 -3.27 17.40 5.78
CA GLN A 141 -4.44 17.70 4.95
C GLN A 141 -4.08 18.62 3.78
N MET A 142 -3.24 19.63 4.00
CA MET A 142 -2.74 20.50 2.93
C MET A 142 -1.88 19.75 1.91
N GLN A 143 -0.99 18.87 2.35
CA GLN A 143 -0.24 17.99 1.44
C GLN A 143 -1.16 17.10 0.61
N VAL A 144 -2.18 16.48 1.21
CA VAL A 144 -3.14 15.64 0.47
C VAL A 144 -3.91 16.47 -0.56
N ARG A 145 -4.34 17.69 -0.21
CA ARG A 145 -5.02 18.60 -1.16
C ARG A 145 -4.12 18.98 -2.33
N LEU A 146 -2.86 19.33 -2.06
CA LEU A 146 -1.89 19.63 -3.11
C LEU A 146 -1.65 18.42 -4.00
N MET A 147 -1.42 17.24 -3.42
CA MET A 147 -1.20 16.01 -4.19
C MET A 147 -2.43 15.62 -5.02
N ARG A 148 -3.64 15.86 -4.52
CA ARG A 148 -4.86 15.65 -5.30
C ARG A 148 -4.91 16.48 -6.58
N ILE A 149 -4.41 17.72 -6.56
CA ILE A 149 -4.34 18.56 -7.76
C ILE A 149 -3.41 17.91 -8.80
N PHE A 150 -2.26 17.38 -8.38
CA PHE A 150 -1.26 16.78 -9.28
C PHE A 150 -1.58 15.35 -9.74
N HIS A 151 -2.27 14.56 -8.92
CA HIS A 151 -2.59 13.15 -9.20
C HIS A 151 -4.04 12.93 -9.67
N GLY A 152 -4.77 14.02 -9.88
CA GLY A 152 -6.12 14.04 -10.42
C GLY A 152 -7.14 13.31 -9.53
N ASN A 153 -8.18 12.78 -10.19
CA ASN A 153 -9.32 12.12 -9.55
C ASN A 153 -8.99 10.72 -8.97
N LYS A 154 -7.75 10.43 -8.56
CA LYS A 154 -7.37 9.15 -7.93
C LYS A 154 -7.33 9.24 -6.41
N LEU A 155 -7.07 10.42 -5.85
CA LEU A 155 -6.89 10.65 -4.43
C LEU A 155 -7.95 11.60 -3.88
N TYR A 156 -8.62 11.22 -2.80
CA TYR A 156 -9.64 12.02 -2.14
C TYR A 156 -9.33 12.19 -0.65
N LEU A 157 -9.33 13.44 -0.20
CA LEU A 157 -9.29 13.77 1.23
C LEU A 157 -10.71 13.87 1.76
N VAL A 158 -11.03 13.08 2.78
CA VAL A 158 -12.31 13.10 3.49
C VAL A 158 -12.08 13.60 4.91
N THR A 159 -12.45 14.85 5.16
CA THR A 159 -12.49 15.40 6.52
C THR A 159 -13.85 15.14 7.15
N ALA A 160 -13.91 14.42 8.26
CA ALA A 160 -15.17 13.95 8.84
C ALA A 160 -15.25 14.14 10.36
N ALA A 161 -16.43 14.47 10.86
CA ALA A 161 -16.70 14.62 12.30
C ALA A 161 -17.21 13.31 12.95
N SER A 162 -17.62 12.34 12.15
CA SER A 162 -18.12 11.02 12.54
C SER A 162 -17.92 10.01 11.40
N SER A 163 -18.03 8.70 11.67
CA SER A 163 -18.00 7.67 10.63
C SER A 163 -19.14 7.83 9.63
N ALA A 164 -20.35 8.17 10.08
CA ALA A 164 -21.50 8.46 9.22
C ALA A 164 -21.16 9.52 8.15
N ASN A 165 -20.51 10.62 8.58
CA ASN A 165 -20.13 11.70 7.68
C ASN A 165 -19.01 11.28 6.71
N ALA A 166 -18.05 10.49 7.19
CA ALA A 166 -16.96 9.97 6.36
C ALA A 166 -17.52 9.05 5.27
N VAL A 167 -18.32 8.06 5.67
CA VAL A 167 -18.94 7.05 4.81
C VAL A 167 -19.83 7.72 3.76
N LYS A 168 -20.70 8.66 4.16
CA LYS A 168 -21.56 9.41 3.23
C LYS A 168 -20.75 10.08 2.11
N LYS A 169 -19.63 10.73 2.45
CA LYS A 169 -18.75 11.42 1.47
C LYS A 169 -18.02 10.43 0.56
N ILE A 170 -17.55 9.32 1.12
CA ILE A 170 -16.88 8.25 0.36
C ILE A 170 -17.86 7.63 -0.64
N LYS A 171 -19.05 7.20 -0.20
CA LYS A 171 -20.10 6.62 -1.06
C LYS A 171 -20.50 7.58 -2.18
N ALA A 172 -20.82 8.84 -1.85
CA ALA A 172 -21.18 9.83 -2.85
C ALA A 172 -20.10 10.02 -3.94
N THR A 173 -18.82 9.91 -3.57
CA THR A 173 -17.70 9.97 -4.53
C THR A 173 -17.64 8.71 -5.38
N LEU A 174 -17.76 7.53 -4.76
CA LEU A 174 -17.70 6.23 -5.44
C LEU A 174 -18.86 6.04 -6.41
N ASP A 175 -20.07 6.42 -6.03
CA ASP A 175 -21.27 6.37 -6.88
C ASP A 175 -21.13 7.28 -8.09
N LYS A 176 -20.66 8.52 -7.86
CA LYS A 176 -20.42 9.50 -8.93
C LYS A 176 -19.38 8.99 -9.94
N GLU A 177 -18.29 8.40 -9.45
CA GLU A 177 -17.18 7.94 -10.30
C GLU A 177 -17.36 6.49 -10.80
N LYS A 178 -18.45 5.81 -10.41
CA LYS A 178 -18.71 4.38 -10.66
C LYS A 178 -17.49 3.51 -10.31
N ALA A 179 -16.92 3.76 -9.14
CA ALA A 179 -15.62 3.26 -8.75
C ALA A 179 -15.67 2.34 -7.52
N MET A 180 -14.60 1.58 -7.33
CA MET A 180 -14.31 0.78 -6.14
C MET A 180 -13.26 1.48 -5.28
N ILE A 181 -13.10 1.01 -4.05
CA ILE A 181 -12.04 1.45 -3.16
C ILE A 181 -10.76 0.67 -3.48
N GLY A 182 -9.70 1.41 -3.82
CA GLY A 182 -8.34 0.89 -3.87
C GLY A 182 -7.70 0.93 -2.50
N ASN A 183 -7.59 2.12 -1.92
CA ASN A 183 -6.97 2.33 -0.60
C ASN A 183 -7.85 3.20 0.29
N ILE A 184 -7.95 2.87 1.59
CA ILE A 184 -8.44 3.77 2.63
C ILE A 184 -7.37 3.93 3.70
N TRP A 185 -6.99 5.15 4.01
CA TRP A 185 -6.11 5.48 5.12
C TRP A 185 -6.87 6.23 6.22
N PHE A 186 -6.99 5.63 7.40
CA PHE A 186 -7.55 6.28 8.58
C PHE A 186 -6.47 7.03 9.34
N ASP A 187 -6.33 8.33 9.04
CA ASP A 187 -5.45 9.24 9.74
C ASP A 187 -6.05 9.63 11.09
N SER A 188 -5.57 9.01 12.17
CA SER A 188 -6.15 9.19 13.51
C SER A 188 -5.07 9.13 14.59
N HIS A 189 -5.44 9.54 15.81
CA HIS A 189 -4.53 9.45 16.95
C HIS A 189 -4.74 8.18 17.74
N GLY A 190 -3.64 7.53 18.08
CA GLY A 190 -3.65 6.52 19.12
C GLY A 190 -3.79 7.15 20.51
N LYS A 191 -4.40 6.41 21.43
CA LYS A 191 -4.42 6.71 22.88
C LYS A 191 -3.70 5.62 23.68
N TYR A 192 -2.40 5.78 23.97
CA TYR A 192 -1.61 4.77 24.70
C TYR A 192 -2.22 4.47 26.08
N ALA A 193 -2.76 5.51 26.72
CA ALA A 193 -3.43 5.41 28.02
C ALA A 193 -4.69 4.53 27.99
N SER A 194 -5.32 4.34 26.83
CA SER A 194 -6.48 3.45 26.67
C SER A 194 -6.14 1.97 26.80
N ARG A 195 -4.84 1.63 26.80
CA ARG A 195 -4.29 0.28 26.91
C ARG A 195 -4.79 -0.72 25.87
N LYS A 196 -5.42 -0.26 24.78
CA LYS A 196 -5.96 -1.08 23.70
C LYS A 196 -5.58 -0.52 22.34
N SER A 197 -5.53 -1.41 21.35
CA SER A 197 -5.41 -1.01 19.96
C SER A 197 -6.71 -0.36 19.50
N LEU A 198 -6.60 0.82 18.89
CA LEU A 198 -7.74 1.57 18.38
C LEU A 198 -7.37 2.52 17.24
N PHE A 199 -8.40 2.93 16.50
CA PHE A 199 -8.37 4.09 15.63
C PHE A 199 -9.66 4.88 15.79
N SER A 200 -9.66 6.13 15.35
CA SER A 200 -10.82 7.00 15.53
C SER A 200 -11.27 7.63 14.21
N ILE A 201 -12.58 7.84 14.07
CA ILE A 201 -13.14 8.67 13.01
C ILE A 201 -13.98 9.76 13.67
N GLY A 202 -13.45 10.98 13.69
CA GLY A 202 -14.08 12.07 14.42
C GLY A 202 -14.05 11.83 15.92
N GLN A 203 -15.21 11.62 16.55
CA GLN A 203 -15.33 11.33 18.00
C GLN A 203 -15.50 9.83 18.30
N GLU A 204 -15.65 8.99 17.28
CA GLU A 204 -15.93 7.56 17.45
C GLU A 204 -14.61 6.77 17.48
N ASP A 205 -14.44 5.93 18.50
CA ASP A 205 -13.29 5.04 18.66
C ASP A 205 -13.66 3.61 18.26
N PHE A 206 -12.90 3.04 17.32
CA PHE A 206 -13.02 1.66 16.88
C PHE A 206 -11.92 0.83 17.55
N THR A 207 -12.35 -0.09 18.42
CA THR A 207 -11.47 -0.99 19.19
C THR A 207 -11.73 -2.44 18.80
N TYR A 208 -10.89 -3.37 19.23
CA TYR A 208 -11.11 -4.81 18.96
C TYR A 208 -12.43 -5.35 19.53
N ALA A 209 -12.98 -4.72 20.58
CA ALA A 209 -14.28 -5.08 21.15
C ALA A 209 -15.42 -4.51 20.30
N ALA A 210 -15.35 -3.21 19.98
CA ALA A 210 -16.38 -2.52 19.22
C ALA A 210 -16.43 -2.91 17.73
N ILE A 211 -15.33 -3.40 17.14
CA ILE A 211 -15.28 -3.76 15.72
C ILE A 211 -16.19 -4.95 15.36
N LYS A 212 -16.64 -5.71 16.36
CA LYS A 212 -17.60 -6.81 16.20
C LYS A 212 -19.05 -6.39 16.47
N ASP A 213 -19.25 -5.22 17.07
CA ASP A 213 -20.58 -4.69 17.38
C ASP A 213 -21.18 -4.07 16.11
N SER A 214 -22.30 -4.61 15.65
CA SER A 214 -23.00 -4.14 14.46
C SER A 214 -23.50 -2.71 14.61
N LEU A 215 -23.91 -2.26 15.81
CA LEU A 215 -24.37 -0.89 16.03
C LEU A 215 -23.19 0.08 15.93
N ALA A 216 -22.06 -0.23 16.57
CA ALA A 216 -20.87 0.60 16.50
C ALA A 216 -20.27 0.69 15.07
N THR A 217 -20.47 -0.33 14.24
CA THR A 217 -19.82 -0.46 12.93
C THR A 217 -20.75 -0.31 11.72
N HIS A 218 -22.05 -0.08 11.93
CA HIS A 218 -23.04 -0.09 10.85
C HIS A 218 -22.68 0.87 9.70
N HIS A 219 -22.26 2.10 10.01
CA HIS A 219 -21.83 3.05 8.99
C HIS A 219 -20.63 2.54 8.20
N LEU A 220 -19.59 2.03 8.86
CA LEU A 220 -18.41 1.50 8.14
C LEU A 220 -18.77 0.32 7.24
N LYS A 221 -19.69 -0.53 7.67
CA LYS A 221 -20.17 -1.68 6.90
C LYS A 221 -20.83 -1.27 5.58
N GLU A 222 -21.38 -0.05 5.48
CA GLU A 222 -21.95 0.47 4.23
C GLU A 222 -20.89 0.68 3.12
N LEU A 223 -19.59 0.66 3.45
CA LEU A 223 -18.52 0.68 2.45
C LEU A 223 -18.23 -0.70 1.85
N SER A 224 -18.71 -1.78 2.48
CA SER A 224 -18.43 -3.16 2.04
C SER A 224 -18.75 -3.41 0.55
N PRO A 225 -19.85 -2.88 -0.04
CA PRO A 225 -20.14 -3.09 -1.47
C PRO A 225 -19.11 -2.47 -2.43
N TYR A 226 -18.28 -1.54 -1.96
CA TYR A 226 -17.24 -0.89 -2.74
C TYR A 226 -15.84 -1.42 -2.41
N CYS A 227 -15.75 -2.43 -1.56
CA CYS A 227 -14.51 -3.06 -1.13
C CYS A 227 -14.45 -4.52 -1.60
N ASP A 228 -13.25 -5.05 -1.73
CA ASP A 228 -13.00 -6.45 -2.01
C ASP A 228 -11.61 -6.88 -1.48
N THR A 229 -11.18 -8.09 -1.84
CA THR A 229 -9.88 -8.64 -1.43
C THR A 229 -8.66 -7.88 -1.94
N THR A 230 -8.82 -6.98 -2.93
CA THR A 230 -7.76 -6.11 -3.44
C THR A 230 -7.73 -4.75 -2.76
N THR A 231 -8.80 -4.38 -2.04
CA THR A 231 -8.85 -3.16 -1.23
C THR A 231 -7.80 -3.24 -0.11
N GLN A 232 -7.10 -2.13 0.09
CA GLN A 232 -6.10 -1.97 1.14
C GLN A 232 -6.54 -0.91 2.15
N VAL A 233 -6.35 -1.20 3.43
CA VAL A 233 -6.77 -0.34 4.53
C VAL A 233 -5.59 -0.08 5.44
N GLY A 234 -5.25 1.18 5.65
CA GLY A 234 -4.20 1.61 6.56
C GLY A 234 -4.79 2.24 7.82
N ILE A 235 -4.47 1.68 8.98
CA ILE A 235 -4.77 2.28 10.28
C ILE A 235 -3.60 3.21 10.64
N GLY A 236 -3.71 4.48 10.27
CA GLY A 236 -2.76 5.55 10.54
C GLY A 236 -2.72 6.02 12.00
N SER A 237 -3.08 5.15 12.94
CA SER A 237 -3.10 5.41 14.38
C SER A 237 -1.84 4.84 15.01
N CYS A 238 -1.20 5.59 15.92
CA CYS A 238 -0.16 5.01 16.77
C CYS A 238 -0.72 3.76 17.46
N TYR A 239 0.03 2.66 17.48
CA TYR A 239 -0.34 1.38 18.11
C TYR A 239 -1.72 0.82 17.69
N GLY A 240 -2.29 1.27 16.57
CA GLY A 240 -3.54 0.75 16.01
C GLY A 240 -3.43 -0.68 15.47
N GLY A 241 -2.22 -1.23 15.39
CA GLY A 241 -1.94 -2.63 15.10
C GLY A 241 -1.26 -3.37 16.25
N ALA A 242 -1.03 -2.73 17.40
CA ALA A 242 -0.23 -3.30 18.48
C ALA A 242 -0.83 -4.61 19.01
N SER A 243 -0.05 -5.68 18.94
CA SER A 243 -0.41 -7.01 19.46
C SER A 243 0.31 -7.38 20.76
N PHE A 244 1.29 -6.57 21.17
CA PHE A 244 2.09 -6.81 22.37
C PHE A 244 1.33 -6.56 23.67
N THR A 245 1.87 -7.12 24.74
CA THR A 245 1.40 -6.90 26.10
C THR A 245 2.02 -5.63 26.66
N LEU A 246 1.19 -4.68 27.06
CA LEU A 246 1.61 -3.53 27.83
C LEU A 246 2.07 -3.98 29.22
N PRO A 247 3.19 -3.45 29.74
CA PRO A 247 3.66 -3.79 31.07
C PRO A 247 2.62 -3.44 32.14
N ALA A 248 2.69 -4.11 33.28
CA ALA A 248 1.96 -3.70 34.47
C ALA A 248 2.46 -2.31 34.94
N ILE A 249 1.54 -1.48 35.43
CA ILE A 249 1.83 -0.11 35.88
C ILE A 249 1.02 0.12 37.15
N GLU A 250 1.68 0.19 38.31
CA GLU A 250 1.01 0.32 39.61
C GLU A 250 -0.12 -0.72 39.75
N ASP A 251 -1.36 -0.27 39.95
CA ASP A 251 -2.55 -1.10 40.11
C ASP A 251 -3.12 -1.65 38.79
N PHE A 252 -2.58 -1.24 37.64
CA PHE A 252 -3.04 -1.72 36.34
C PHE A 252 -2.24 -2.96 35.90
N PRO A 253 -2.88 -4.14 35.79
CA PRO A 253 -2.19 -5.35 35.37
C PRO A 253 -1.74 -5.27 33.92
N ALA A 254 -0.75 -6.08 33.56
CA ALA A 254 -0.31 -6.24 32.19
C ALA A 254 -1.51 -6.57 31.27
N HIS A 255 -1.58 -5.95 30.09
CA HIS A 255 -2.75 -6.07 29.21
C HIS A 255 -2.35 -6.16 27.75
N LYS A 256 -2.89 -7.14 27.02
CA LYS A 256 -2.65 -7.31 25.59
C LYS A 256 -3.45 -6.27 24.80
N MET A 257 -2.81 -5.59 23.84
CA MET A 257 -3.48 -4.53 23.07
C MET A 257 -4.47 -5.02 22.01
N ASN A 258 -4.42 -6.31 21.64
CA ASN A 258 -5.38 -6.98 20.74
C ASN A 258 -5.55 -6.31 19.35
N GLY A 259 -4.47 -5.74 18.79
CA GLY A 259 -4.47 -5.17 17.44
C GLY A 259 -4.76 -6.18 16.35
N ASP A 260 -4.41 -7.45 16.56
CA ASP A 260 -4.76 -8.58 15.69
C ASP A 260 -6.28 -8.67 15.44
N SER A 261 -7.04 -8.65 16.53
CA SER A 261 -8.50 -8.77 16.54
C SER A 261 -9.17 -7.57 15.89
N LEU A 262 -8.64 -6.36 16.11
CA LEU A 262 -9.10 -5.14 15.44
C LEU A 262 -8.93 -5.25 13.92
N MET A 263 -7.75 -5.68 13.46
CA MET A 263 -7.45 -5.80 12.03
C MET A 263 -8.31 -6.87 11.33
N ILE A 264 -8.51 -8.02 11.98
CA ILE A 264 -9.41 -9.08 11.47
C ILE A 264 -10.83 -8.55 11.33
N GLY A 265 -11.35 -7.88 12.36
CA GLY A 265 -12.69 -7.30 12.34
C GLY A 265 -12.87 -6.28 11.22
N LEU A 266 -11.92 -5.35 11.09
CA LEU A 266 -11.94 -4.32 10.04
C LEU A 266 -11.86 -4.92 8.63
N SER A 267 -11.04 -5.94 8.43
CA SER A 267 -10.94 -6.66 7.16
C SER A 267 -12.29 -7.27 6.76
N ARG A 268 -12.97 -7.94 7.70
CA ARG A 268 -14.30 -8.54 7.46
C ARG A 268 -15.36 -7.50 7.13
N LEU A 269 -15.36 -6.36 7.83
CA LEU A 269 -16.30 -5.26 7.57
C LEU A 269 -16.13 -4.64 6.18
N LEU A 270 -14.92 -4.68 5.64
CA LEU A 270 -14.55 -4.05 4.38
C LEU A 270 -14.24 -5.09 3.29
N GLY A 271 -15.12 -6.08 3.11
CA GLY A 271 -15.04 -6.99 1.96
C GLY A 271 -13.81 -7.90 1.91
N ASN A 272 -13.28 -8.30 3.08
CA ASN A 272 -12.01 -9.05 3.21
C ASN A 272 -10.78 -8.28 2.67
N ALA A 273 -10.75 -6.96 2.87
CA ALA A 273 -9.62 -6.12 2.54
C ALA A 273 -8.32 -6.54 3.25
N THR A 274 -7.19 -6.15 2.69
CA THR A 274 -5.89 -6.23 3.38
C THR A 274 -5.73 -5.05 4.33
N VAL A 275 -5.45 -5.31 5.60
CA VAL A 275 -5.32 -4.28 6.64
C VAL A 275 -3.86 -4.17 7.07
N TYR A 276 -3.37 -2.93 7.11
CA TYR A 276 -2.07 -2.55 7.65
C TYR A 276 -2.27 -1.68 8.88
N ALA A 277 -1.58 -2.00 9.98
CA ALA A 277 -1.70 -1.22 11.20
C ALA A 277 -0.39 -1.17 11.97
N CYS A 278 -0.02 0.00 12.49
CA CYS A 278 1.27 0.22 13.12
C CYS A 278 1.31 -0.37 14.54
N GLU A 279 2.41 -1.05 14.89
CA GLU A 279 2.67 -1.44 16.29
C GLU A 279 3.41 -0.35 17.09
N SER A 280 3.70 0.80 16.48
CA SER A 280 4.53 1.85 17.04
C SER A 280 3.86 3.23 16.90
N PHE A 281 4.62 4.29 17.20
CA PHE A 281 4.33 5.64 16.79
C PHE A 281 4.16 5.75 15.27
N VAL A 282 3.05 6.38 14.87
CA VAL A 282 2.83 6.96 13.55
C VAL A 282 2.88 8.47 13.73
N MET A 283 3.59 9.20 12.87
CA MET A 283 3.60 10.65 12.92
C MET A 283 3.12 11.22 11.61
N THR A 284 2.16 12.14 11.70
CA THR A 284 1.81 13.04 10.61
C THR A 284 2.83 14.18 10.57
N GLY A 285 3.52 14.34 9.45
CA GLY A 285 4.47 15.44 9.25
C GLY A 285 4.64 15.80 7.77
N PRO A 286 5.43 16.84 7.47
CA PRO A 286 5.79 17.19 6.11
C PRO A 286 6.44 16.00 5.37
N GLY A 287 6.03 15.74 4.14
CA GLY A 287 6.57 14.68 3.30
C GLY A 287 6.03 13.28 3.59
N LEU A 288 4.82 13.18 4.16
CA LEU A 288 4.22 11.88 4.48
C LEU A 288 3.85 11.08 3.22
N LEU A 289 3.42 11.78 2.16
CA LEU A 289 3.11 11.22 0.85
C LEU A 289 4.35 10.98 -0.03
N ASN A 290 5.50 10.75 0.61
CA ASN A 290 6.73 10.37 -0.08
C ASN A 290 7.03 8.90 0.18
N VAL A 291 7.77 8.30 -0.73
CA VAL A 291 8.23 6.90 -0.64
C VAL A 291 9.31 6.71 0.43
N ASN A 292 9.47 7.59 1.42
CA ASN A 292 10.45 7.43 2.50
C ASN A 292 9.79 6.75 3.71
N TYR A 293 10.57 6.39 4.75
CA TYR A 293 10.04 5.87 6.02
C TYR A 293 9.33 6.96 6.87
N SER A 294 8.52 7.80 6.23
CA SER A 294 7.81 8.94 6.82
C SER A 294 6.76 8.50 7.86
N LEU A 295 6.24 7.29 7.74
CA LEU A 295 5.28 6.69 8.66
C LEU A 295 5.91 6.11 9.93
N CYS A 296 7.24 6.09 10.04
CA CYS A 296 7.92 5.71 11.28
C CYS A 296 8.01 6.91 12.21
N GLY A 297 7.11 7.00 13.19
CA GLY A 297 7.12 8.08 14.16
C GLY A 297 8.35 8.05 15.07
N THR A 298 8.93 9.22 15.33
CA THR A 298 10.02 9.37 16.31
C THR A 298 9.73 10.53 17.26
N PRO A 299 8.81 10.34 18.21
CA PRO A 299 8.37 11.45 19.04
C PRO A 299 9.48 11.95 19.97
N ALA A 300 9.60 13.28 20.11
CA ALA A 300 10.69 13.91 20.84
C ALA A 300 10.37 14.16 22.33
N ARG A 301 9.09 14.21 22.71
CA ARG A 301 8.64 14.59 24.07
C ARG A 301 9.20 13.64 25.14
N LYS A 302 9.58 14.20 26.29
CA LYS A 302 10.19 13.48 27.42
C LYS A 302 9.37 12.26 27.86
N LYS A 303 8.04 12.37 27.90
CA LYS A 303 7.14 11.27 28.29
C LYS A 303 7.28 9.97 27.48
N TYR A 304 7.71 10.07 26.22
CA TYR A 304 7.90 8.88 25.39
C TYR A 304 9.27 8.23 25.61
N LYS A 305 10.15 8.82 26.43
CA LYS A 305 11.43 8.24 26.87
C LYS A 305 11.28 7.60 28.25
N ASP A 306 10.10 7.07 28.55
CA ASP A 306 9.84 6.29 29.74
C ASP A 306 9.97 4.80 29.41
N PRO A 307 10.55 3.96 30.31
CA PRO A 307 10.57 2.50 30.14
C PRO A 307 9.23 1.88 29.74
N LEU A 308 8.12 2.47 30.15
CA LEU A 308 6.78 2.04 29.75
C LEU A 308 6.57 2.01 28.23
N TYR A 309 7.23 2.89 27.47
CA TYR A 309 7.13 2.94 26.00
C TYR A 309 8.15 2.06 25.28
N ARG A 310 8.99 1.30 26.00
CA ARG A 310 9.98 0.41 25.38
C ARG A 310 9.38 -0.51 24.31
N PRO A 311 8.25 -1.20 24.53
CA PRO A 311 7.65 -2.07 23.51
C PRO A 311 7.28 -1.33 22.22
N VAL A 312 6.93 -0.05 22.33
CA VAL A 312 6.56 0.82 21.19
C VAL A 312 7.81 1.22 20.40
N TRP A 313 8.90 1.57 21.09
CA TRP A 313 10.15 1.96 20.44
C TRP A 313 10.86 0.80 19.75
N GLU A 314 10.82 -0.39 20.35
CA GLU A 314 11.41 -1.60 19.78
C GLU A 314 10.73 -2.05 18.48
N ARG A 315 9.50 -1.58 18.23
CA ARG A 315 8.70 -1.83 17.03
C ARG A 315 8.63 -0.64 16.07
N ALA A 316 9.57 0.30 16.19
CA ALA A 316 9.58 1.52 15.38
C ALA A 316 9.51 1.22 13.87
N GLY A 317 8.45 1.70 13.22
CA GLY A 317 8.23 1.52 11.79
C GLY A 317 7.74 0.13 11.38
N GLU A 318 7.36 -0.72 12.34
CA GLU A 318 6.71 -2.01 12.09
C GLU A 318 5.20 -1.84 11.95
N TRP A 319 4.67 -2.48 10.91
CA TRP A 319 3.26 -2.54 10.57
C TRP A 319 2.86 -4.00 10.42
N ASN A 320 1.88 -4.42 11.21
CA ASN A 320 1.22 -5.70 10.99
C ASN A 320 0.45 -5.65 9.68
N ARG A 321 0.43 -6.79 8.98
CA ARG A 321 -0.30 -6.97 7.72
C ARG A 321 -1.22 -8.18 7.84
N TYR A 322 -2.53 -7.94 7.90
CA TYR A 322 -3.53 -8.99 7.81
C TYR A 322 -4.14 -9.00 6.41
N SER A 323 -4.05 -10.13 5.71
CA SER A 323 -4.66 -10.29 4.40
C SER A 323 -6.03 -10.97 4.56
N GLY A 324 -7.11 -10.28 4.21
CA GLY A 324 -8.43 -10.89 4.20
C GLY A 324 -8.60 -11.98 3.14
N LYS A 325 -7.80 -11.95 2.05
CA LYS A 325 -7.77 -12.99 1.01
C LYS A 325 -7.28 -14.33 1.57
N SER A 326 -6.14 -14.32 2.27
CA SER A 326 -5.55 -15.54 2.86
C SER A 326 -6.03 -15.80 4.30
N ARG A 327 -6.77 -14.85 4.89
CA ARG A 327 -7.22 -14.86 6.29
C ARG A 327 -6.08 -15.07 7.30
N SER A 328 -4.91 -14.52 7.00
CA SER A 328 -3.69 -14.72 7.80
C SER A 328 -2.89 -13.43 7.95
N PHE A 329 -2.11 -13.38 9.03
CA PHE A 329 -1.07 -12.38 9.20
C PHE A 329 0.16 -12.79 8.39
N GLY A 330 0.67 -11.86 7.59
CA GLY A 330 2.01 -11.99 7.01
C GLY A 330 3.08 -11.49 7.96
N GLU A 331 4.33 -11.54 7.52
CA GLU A 331 5.42 -10.90 8.24
C GLU A 331 5.17 -9.38 8.40
N PRO A 332 5.59 -8.78 9.53
CA PRO A 332 5.56 -7.34 9.71
C PRO A 332 6.34 -6.62 8.61
N VAL A 333 5.82 -5.48 8.15
CA VAL A 333 6.41 -4.68 7.08
C VAL A 333 6.65 -3.24 7.53
N SER A 334 7.37 -2.47 6.71
CA SER A 334 7.32 -1.01 6.79
C SER A 334 6.47 -0.48 5.63
N VAL A 335 5.56 0.43 5.97
CA VAL A 335 4.59 1.01 5.03
C VAL A 335 4.99 2.44 4.67
N THR A 336 4.59 2.88 3.48
CA THR A 336 4.64 4.25 2.98
C THR A 336 3.31 4.62 2.34
N LEU A 337 3.02 5.92 2.28
CA LEU A 337 1.94 6.43 1.44
C LEU A 337 2.55 7.10 0.21
N ARG A 338 2.16 6.64 -0.97
CA ARG A 338 2.55 7.25 -2.23
C ARG A 338 1.75 8.55 -2.45
N GLN A 339 2.20 9.35 -3.42
CA GLN A 339 1.57 10.64 -3.71
C GLN A 339 0.12 10.53 -4.23
N ASP A 340 -0.25 9.39 -4.79
CA ASP A 340 -1.62 9.06 -5.20
C ASP A 340 -2.48 8.48 -4.06
N GLY A 341 -1.93 8.38 -2.84
CA GLY A 341 -2.56 7.78 -1.67
C GLY A 341 -2.52 6.25 -1.62
N THR A 342 -1.82 5.61 -2.55
CA THR A 342 -1.63 4.16 -2.52
C THR A 342 -0.73 3.76 -1.35
N ILE A 343 -1.11 2.70 -0.63
CA ILE A 343 -0.29 2.10 0.43
C ILE A 343 0.84 1.29 -0.24
N GLY A 344 2.09 1.67 0.03
CA GLY A 344 3.27 1.01 -0.51
C GLY A 344 4.05 0.28 0.59
N ILE A 345 4.48 -0.95 0.30
CA ILE A 345 5.37 -1.73 1.17
C ILE A 345 6.84 -1.41 0.83
N LYS A 346 7.71 -1.41 1.83
CA LYS A 346 9.16 -1.29 1.67
C LYS A 346 9.85 -2.65 1.64
N ASP A 347 10.86 -2.75 0.78
CA ASP A 347 11.71 -3.95 0.65
C ASP A 347 12.48 -4.26 1.94
N HIS A 348 12.81 -3.23 2.72
CA HIS A 348 13.44 -3.36 4.02
C HIS A 348 12.56 -2.76 5.11
N ARG A 349 12.57 -3.38 6.30
CA ARG A 349 11.96 -2.80 7.50
C ARG A 349 12.82 -1.65 8.03
N TYR A 350 12.17 -0.68 8.66
CA TYR A 350 12.84 0.50 9.22
C TYR A 350 14.03 0.15 10.12
N LEU A 351 13.87 -0.84 11.01
CA LEU A 351 14.91 -1.27 11.96
C LEU A 351 15.93 -2.26 11.39
N GLN A 352 15.71 -2.78 10.17
CA GLN A 352 16.75 -3.54 9.46
C GLN A 352 17.86 -2.61 8.94
N ILE A 353 17.56 -1.31 8.77
CA ILE A 353 18.57 -0.32 8.40
C ILE A 353 19.47 -0.04 9.61
N LYS A 354 20.76 -0.40 9.51
CA LYS A 354 21.78 -0.24 10.57
C LYS A 354 21.74 1.14 11.25
N LYS A 355 21.73 2.21 10.45
CA LYS A 355 21.67 3.60 10.96
C LYS A 355 20.43 3.88 11.83
N ASN A 356 19.28 3.29 11.50
CA ASN A 356 18.05 3.46 12.28
C ASN A 356 18.10 2.64 13.57
N LYS A 357 18.64 1.42 13.52
CA LYS A 357 18.88 0.58 14.70
C LYS A 357 19.80 1.27 15.70
N GLU A 358 20.92 1.84 15.25
CA GLU A 358 21.83 2.61 16.11
C GLU A 358 21.16 3.83 16.75
N LYS A 359 20.33 4.56 15.98
CA LYS A 359 19.53 5.68 16.50
C LYS A 359 18.55 5.21 17.58
N LEU A 360 17.90 4.07 17.39
CA LEU A 360 17.01 3.47 18.39
C LEU A 360 17.80 3.13 19.66
N THR A 361 18.93 2.42 19.56
CA THR A 361 19.76 2.08 20.72
C THR A 361 20.17 3.32 21.52
N LYS A 362 20.58 4.40 20.85
CA LYS A 362 20.91 5.68 21.50
C LYS A 362 19.71 6.30 22.23
N LYS A 363 18.48 6.09 21.76
CA LYS A 363 17.26 6.58 22.42
C LYS A 363 16.87 5.74 23.61
N LEU A 364 16.94 4.41 23.50
CA LEU A 364 16.64 3.49 24.59
C LEU A 364 17.55 3.73 25.81
N LYS A 365 18.83 4.07 25.59
CA LYS A 365 19.77 4.46 26.66
C LYS A 365 19.35 5.74 27.42
N LYS A 366 18.48 6.57 26.86
CA LYS A 366 18.01 7.82 27.48
C LYS A 366 16.71 7.63 28.28
N PHE A 367 16.26 6.40 28.44
CA PHE A 367 15.02 6.13 29.16
C PHE A 367 15.20 6.39 30.65
N ARG A 368 14.19 7.00 31.26
CA ARG A 368 14.17 7.27 32.70
C ARG A 368 12.74 7.06 33.22
N SER A 369 12.61 6.35 34.33
CA SER A 369 11.33 6.17 35.03
C SER A 369 10.78 7.51 35.51
N GLY A 370 9.46 7.63 35.60
CA GLY A 370 8.77 8.85 36.00
C GLY A 370 8.69 9.92 34.91
N ASN A 371 9.09 9.60 33.67
CA ASN A 371 8.92 10.50 32.54
C ASN A 371 7.45 10.52 32.08
N TYR A 372 6.73 9.41 32.22
CA TYR A 372 5.31 9.31 31.91
C TYR A 372 4.47 9.64 33.14
N ASN A 373 3.47 10.51 32.98
CA ASN A 373 2.52 10.81 34.04
C ASN A 373 1.46 9.69 34.10
N ILE A 374 1.58 8.81 35.09
CA ILE A 374 0.71 7.65 35.30
C ILE A 374 -0.73 8.09 35.65
N ALA A 375 -0.93 9.29 36.21
CA ALA A 375 -2.26 9.84 36.47
C ALA A 375 -3.16 9.93 35.22
N LEU A 376 -2.57 9.91 34.01
CA LEU A 376 -3.32 9.86 32.75
C LEU A 376 -4.03 8.51 32.52
N LEU A 377 -3.62 7.44 33.20
CA LEU A 377 -4.28 6.14 33.10
C LEU A 377 -5.63 6.12 33.83
N TYR A 378 -5.72 6.80 34.97
CA TYR A 378 -6.93 6.87 35.80
C TYR A 378 -8.02 7.82 35.26
N ARG A 379 -7.75 8.54 34.16
CA ARG A 379 -8.69 9.52 33.57
C ARG A 379 -9.55 8.94 32.44
N ASN A 380 -9.42 7.66 32.12
CA ASN A 380 -10.11 7.04 30.97
C ASN A 380 -11.39 6.31 31.37
#